data_AF-A0A1E4E667-F1
#
_entry.id   AF-A0A1E4E667-F1
#
_cell.length_a   1.000
_cell.length_b   1.000
_cell.length_c   1.000
_cell.angle_alpha   90.00
_cell.angle_beta   90.00
_cell.angle_gamma   90.00
#
_symmetry.space_group_name_H-M   'P 1'
#
loop_
_entity.id
_entity.type
_entity.pdbx_description
1 polymer ?
#
loop_
_entity_poly.entity_id
_entity_poly.type
_entity_poly.pdbx_seq_one_letter_code
_entity_poly.pdbx_strand_id
1 'polypeptide(L)'
;MKRILFVPAVAFSLFLASCGGNDSKSTETETAPETTTEAPAAEAKPGADIPGINDVAVTDNIELTGNDELKFDKTLFKIKAGQDVKLTLKNIGKMPKEGMAHNVVILAMGTDVQAFGEAAVTEKSADHIPPSMVSSVIAHTKLLGPGESDTITFKVTEPGVYDFICSFPGHFGSMKGKIVAE
;
A
#
# COMPACT_ATOMS: atom_id res chain seq x y z
N MET A 1 21.26 32.92 -33.09
CA MET A 1 20.55 34.17 -33.46
C MET A 1 19.07 33.81 -33.54
N LYS A 2 18.10 34.36 -32.82
CA LYS A 2 17.92 35.69 -32.24
C LYS A 2 16.86 35.55 -31.14
N ARG A 3 17.09 36.17 -29.98
CA ARG A 3 16.15 36.27 -28.87
C ARG A 3 15.00 37.20 -29.26
N ILE A 4 13.77 36.90 -28.85
CA ILE A 4 12.70 37.88 -28.79
C ILE A 4 12.10 37.84 -27.38
N LEU A 5 12.49 38.84 -26.61
CA LEU A 5 11.83 39.34 -25.41
C LEU A 5 10.82 40.40 -25.86
N PHE A 6 9.59 40.38 -25.34
CA PHE A 6 8.79 41.58 -25.11
C PHE A 6 7.79 41.34 -23.97
N VAL A 7 8.01 42.06 -22.88
CA VAL A 7 7.16 42.38 -21.71
C VAL A 7 6.56 43.77 -22.00
N PRO A 8 5.30 44.13 -21.65
CA PRO A 8 4.92 44.67 -20.32
C PRO A 8 3.41 44.45 -19.97
N ALA A 9 2.77 44.80 -18.85
CA ALA A 9 3.05 45.46 -17.58
C ALA A 9 1.78 45.35 -16.68
N VAL A 10 1.99 45.24 -15.35
CA VAL A 10 1.31 45.98 -14.26
C VAL A 10 -0.19 45.81 -13.96
N ALA A 11 -0.49 45.47 -12.69
CA ALA A 11 -1.45 46.09 -11.74
C ALA A 11 -2.01 44.99 -10.80
N PHE A 12 -1.49 44.74 -9.59
CA PHE A 12 -1.58 45.49 -8.32
C PHE A 12 -3.01 45.69 -7.78
N SER A 13 -3.39 44.87 -6.79
CA SER A 13 -4.30 45.26 -5.70
C SER A 13 -4.24 44.25 -4.53
N LEU A 14 -3.40 44.59 -3.55
CA LEU A 14 -3.62 44.19 -2.15
C LEU A 14 -4.86 44.94 -1.63
N PHE A 15 -5.71 44.26 -0.86
CA PHE A 15 -6.58 44.91 0.12
C PHE A 15 -6.32 44.37 1.52
N LEU A 16 -6.05 45.32 2.41
CA LEU A 16 -5.78 45.17 3.84
C LEU A 16 -7.08 45.10 4.65
N ALA A 17 -6.90 44.57 5.87
CA ALA A 17 -7.82 44.41 6.99
C ALA A 17 -8.87 45.51 7.23
N SER A 18 -9.99 45.11 7.86
CA SER A 18 -10.74 45.98 8.76
C SER A 18 -11.21 45.20 9.98
N CYS A 19 -10.67 45.60 11.13
CA CYS A 19 -11.12 45.26 12.47
C CYS A 19 -11.91 46.49 12.96
N GLY A 20 -13.13 46.30 13.45
CA GLY A 20 -13.95 47.36 14.01
C GLY A 20 -14.88 46.81 15.09
N GLY A 21 -14.62 47.17 16.34
CA GLY A 21 -15.53 46.96 17.47
C GLY A 21 -16.34 48.23 17.77
N ASN A 22 -17.49 48.08 18.45
CA ASN A 22 -17.78 48.72 19.75
C ASN A 22 -19.17 48.34 20.32
N ASP A 23 -19.18 47.93 21.59
CA ASP A 23 -20.20 47.91 22.66
C ASP A 23 -21.73 47.84 22.40
N SER A 24 -22.40 46.86 23.05
CA SER A 24 -23.23 47.12 24.26
C SER A 24 -23.96 45.86 24.79
N LYS A 25 -23.57 45.44 26.00
CA LYS A 25 -24.40 45.08 27.18
C LYS A 25 -25.74 44.32 26.97
N SER A 26 -25.82 43.10 27.51
CA SER A 26 -26.56 42.76 28.76
C SER A 26 -26.93 41.27 28.87
N THR A 27 -26.69 40.72 30.06
CA THR A 27 -27.47 39.70 30.79
C THR A 27 -27.24 38.21 30.50
N GLU A 28 -26.61 37.59 31.50
CA GLU A 28 -26.72 36.22 32.03
C GLU A 28 -27.67 35.25 31.32
N THR A 29 -27.14 34.08 30.94
CA THR A 29 -27.71 32.78 31.35
C THR A 29 -26.58 31.74 31.39
N GLU A 30 -26.42 31.18 32.58
CA GLU A 30 -25.82 29.90 32.93
C GLU A 30 -25.74 28.85 31.81
N THR A 31 -24.53 28.40 31.48
CA THR A 31 -24.29 27.04 30.96
C THR A 31 -22.87 26.63 31.36
N ALA A 32 -22.79 25.56 32.15
CA ALA A 32 -21.53 24.94 32.55
C ALA A 32 -20.70 24.55 31.32
N PRO A 33 -19.36 24.60 31.39
CA PRO A 33 -18.55 24.02 30.34
C PRO A 33 -18.68 22.50 30.45
N GLU A 34 -19.55 21.92 29.62
CA GLU A 34 -19.48 20.51 29.30
C GLU A 34 -18.10 20.28 28.69
N THR A 35 -17.22 19.76 29.54
CA THR A 35 -15.96 19.18 29.11
C THR A 35 -16.37 17.94 28.34
N THR A 36 -16.54 18.07 27.02
CA THR A 36 -16.67 16.91 26.14
C THR A 36 -15.36 16.15 26.27
N THR A 37 -15.37 15.18 27.18
CA THR A 37 -14.40 14.11 27.20
C THR A 37 -14.66 13.33 25.93
N GLU A 38 -13.97 13.71 24.86
CA GLU A 38 -13.86 12.90 23.66
C GLU A 38 -13.21 11.58 24.10
N ALA A 39 -14.05 10.56 24.29
CA ALA A 39 -13.58 9.20 24.46
C ALA A 39 -12.66 8.89 23.27
N PRO A 40 -11.50 8.24 23.47
CA PRO A 40 -10.65 7.85 22.35
C PRO A 40 -11.53 7.05 21.39
N ALA A 41 -11.66 7.51 20.14
CA ALA A 41 -12.26 6.72 19.09
C ALA A 41 -11.53 5.38 19.11
N ALA A 42 -12.27 4.31 19.44
CA ALA A 42 -11.72 2.96 19.38
C ALA A 42 -11.12 2.80 17.99
N GLU A 43 -9.80 2.62 17.93
CA GLU A 43 -9.07 2.51 16.67
C GLU A 43 -9.77 1.42 15.83
N ALA A 44 -10.26 1.81 14.66
CA ALA A 44 -10.97 0.90 13.79
C ALA A 44 -10.04 -0.25 13.41
N LYS A 45 -10.49 -1.49 13.63
CA LYS A 45 -9.71 -2.69 13.32
C LYS A 45 -9.23 -2.64 11.85
N PRO A 46 -7.93 -2.83 11.58
CA PRO A 46 -7.40 -2.81 10.21
C PRO A 46 -8.17 -3.76 9.28
N GLY A 47 -8.56 -3.24 8.11
CA GLY A 47 -9.20 -4.02 7.05
C GLY A 47 -10.60 -4.56 7.39
N ALA A 48 -11.32 -3.98 8.36
CA ALA A 48 -12.66 -4.44 8.75
C ALA A 48 -13.69 -4.41 7.60
N ASP A 49 -13.43 -3.58 6.58
CA ASP A 49 -14.22 -3.43 5.36
C ASP A 49 -13.88 -4.46 4.27
N ILE A 50 -12.80 -5.22 4.42
CA ILE A 50 -12.38 -6.23 3.43
C ILE A 50 -13.32 -7.44 3.49
N PRO A 51 -14.05 -7.77 2.40
CA PRO A 51 -14.94 -8.92 2.38
C PRO A 51 -14.20 -10.23 2.70
N GLY A 52 -14.81 -11.06 3.56
CA GLY A 52 -14.27 -12.36 3.96
C GLY A 52 -13.14 -12.30 4.99
N ILE A 53 -12.68 -11.12 5.43
CA ILE A 53 -11.60 -11.03 6.42
C ILE A 53 -11.94 -11.74 7.72
N ASN A 54 -13.20 -11.74 8.14
CA ASN A 54 -13.64 -12.38 9.37
C ASN A 54 -13.52 -13.92 9.35
N ASP A 55 -13.51 -14.51 8.15
CA ASP A 55 -13.38 -15.96 7.95
C ASP A 55 -11.92 -16.41 7.83
N VAL A 56 -10.98 -15.46 7.72
CA VAL A 56 -9.53 -15.74 7.63
C VAL A 56 -8.94 -15.87 9.04
N ALA A 57 -8.36 -17.03 9.33
CA ALA A 57 -7.61 -17.26 10.57
C ALA A 57 -6.27 -16.49 10.56
N VAL A 58 -5.85 -16.04 11.74
CA VAL A 58 -4.53 -15.43 11.94
C VAL A 58 -3.44 -16.50 11.78
N THR A 59 -2.39 -16.19 11.03
CA THR A 59 -1.26 -17.10 10.80
C THR A 59 0.08 -16.36 10.88
N ASP A 60 1.15 -17.09 11.21
CA ASP A 60 2.55 -16.70 11.06
C ASP A 60 3.25 -17.47 9.91
N ASN A 61 2.51 -18.34 9.22
CA ASN A 61 2.97 -19.11 8.07
C ASN A 61 1.97 -18.97 6.91
N ILE A 62 2.43 -18.35 5.83
CA ILE A 62 1.69 -18.14 4.59
C ILE A 62 2.22 -19.11 3.54
N GLU A 63 1.34 -19.99 3.06
CA GLU A 63 1.59 -20.85 1.91
C GLU A 63 0.78 -20.37 0.71
N LEU A 64 1.49 -20.05 -0.36
CA LEU A 64 0.93 -19.50 -1.58
C LEU A 64 1.46 -20.23 -2.81
N THR A 65 0.59 -20.44 -3.78
CA THR A 65 0.94 -20.97 -5.10
C THR A 65 0.58 -19.98 -6.19
N GLY A 66 1.44 -19.88 -7.20
CA GLY A 66 1.18 -19.17 -8.46
C GLY A 66 1.05 -20.16 -9.61
N ASN A 67 0.13 -19.91 -10.55
CA ASN A 67 -0.12 -20.81 -11.68
C ASN A 67 -0.11 -20.10 -13.04
N ASP A 68 -0.14 -20.92 -14.08
CA ASP A 68 -0.17 -20.53 -15.50
C ASP A 68 -1.40 -19.69 -15.92
N GLU A 69 -2.40 -19.53 -15.05
CA GLU A 69 -3.60 -18.71 -15.27
C GLU A 69 -3.47 -17.30 -14.70
N LEU A 70 -2.27 -16.88 -14.29
CA LEU A 70 -2.00 -15.60 -13.65
C LEU A 70 -2.78 -15.41 -12.34
N LYS A 71 -2.83 -16.46 -11.51
CA LYS A 71 -3.52 -16.44 -10.23
C LYS A 71 -2.63 -16.91 -9.09
N PHE A 72 -2.81 -16.25 -7.96
CA PHE A 72 -2.50 -16.82 -6.66
C PHE A 72 -3.69 -17.66 -6.18
N ASP A 73 -3.44 -18.77 -5.47
CA ASP A 73 -4.52 -19.60 -4.90
C ASP A 73 -5.26 -18.91 -3.75
N LYS A 74 -4.59 -17.97 -3.07
CA LYS A 74 -5.16 -17.16 -1.99
C LYS A 74 -4.81 -15.68 -2.21
N THR A 75 -5.74 -14.80 -1.88
CA THR A 75 -5.61 -13.35 -2.07
C THR A 75 -5.83 -12.56 -0.78
N LEU A 76 -6.09 -13.23 0.35
CA LEU A 76 -6.31 -12.58 1.63
C LEU A 76 -5.65 -13.39 2.75
N PHE A 77 -4.83 -12.72 3.54
CA PHE A 77 -4.18 -13.27 4.72
C PHE A 77 -4.39 -12.35 5.92
N LYS A 78 -4.37 -12.94 7.11
CA LYS A 78 -4.42 -12.22 8.37
C LYS A 78 -3.23 -12.64 9.23
N ILE A 79 -2.49 -11.68 9.74
CA ILE A 79 -1.28 -11.88 10.55
C ILE A 79 -1.34 -10.97 11.78
N LYS A 80 -0.47 -11.19 12.77
CA LYS A 80 -0.27 -10.24 13.86
C LYS A 80 0.84 -9.26 13.55
N ALA A 81 0.62 -7.97 13.80
CA ALA A 81 1.66 -6.97 13.73
C ALA A 81 2.80 -7.27 14.74
N GLY A 82 4.04 -6.94 14.36
CA GLY A 82 5.25 -7.15 15.16
C GLY A 82 5.81 -8.58 15.19
N GLN A 83 5.08 -9.55 14.66
CA GLN A 83 5.53 -10.95 14.57
C GLN A 83 6.30 -11.23 13.28
N ASP A 84 7.26 -12.16 13.36
CA ASP A 84 7.92 -12.68 12.17
C ASP A 84 6.97 -13.66 11.46
N VAL A 85 6.74 -13.42 10.18
CA VAL A 85 5.87 -14.23 9.33
C VAL A 85 6.70 -14.87 8.24
N LYS A 86 6.53 -16.17 8.04
CA LYS A 86 7.11 -16.91 6.91
C LYS A 86 6.13 -16.91 5.75
N LEU A 87 6.59 -16.54 4.57
CA LEU A 87 5.83 -16.68 3.33
C LEU A 87 6.59 -17.60 2.38
N THR A 88 5.93 -18.66 1.94
CA THR A 88 6.43 -19.58 0.92
C THR A 88 5.60 -19.43 -0.35
N LEU A 89 6.27 -19.09 -1.45
CA LEU A 89 5.69 -19.15 -2.78
C LEU A 89 6.15 -20.43 -3.47
N LYS A 90 5.23 -21.09 -4.18
CA LYS A 90 5.56 -22.14 -5.16
C LYS A 90 4.91 -21.83 -6.50
N ASN A 91 5.70 -21.82 -7.56
CA ASN A 91 5.16 -21.77 -8.92
C ASN A 91 4.76 -23.20 -9.34
N ILE A 92 3.46 -23.47 -9.43
CA ILE A 92 2.91 -24.76 -9.85
C ILE A 92 2.56 -24.82 -11.34
N GLY A 93 2.86 -23.74 -12.06
CA GLY A 93 2.77 -23.66 -13.51
C GLY A 93 3.75 -24.58 -14.23
N LYS A 94 3.60 -24.66 -15.55
CA LYS A 94 4.43 -25.45 -16.47
C LYS A 94 5.04 -24.60 -17.57
N MET A 95 4.59 -23.35 -17.73
CA MET A 95 5.12 -22.46 -18.76
C MET A 95 6.56 -21.99 -18.42
N PRO A 96 7.38 -21.66 -19.43
CA PRO A 96 8.76 -21.23 -19.23
C PRO A 96 8.88 -19.94 -18.39
N LYS A 97 9.99 -19.84 -17.64
CA LYS A 97 10.28 -18.72 -16.74
C LYS A 97 10.32 -17.37 -17.46
N GLU A 98 10.70 -17.35 -18.73
CA GLU A 98 10.82 -16.12 -19.53
C GLU A 98 9.48 -15.44 -19.80
N GLY A 99 8.37 -16.16 -19.71
CA GLY A 99 7.03 -15.64 -20.01
C GLY A 99 5.98 -15.85 -18.91
N MET A 100 6.25 -16.72 -17.93
CA MET A 100 5.28 -17.08 -16.88
C MET A 100 5.96 -17.30 -15.52
N ALA A 101 6.94 -16.45 -15.20
CA ALA A 101 7.52 -16.47 -13.87
C ALA A 101 6.66 -15.69 -12.87
N HIS A 102 6.78 -16.07 -11.61
CA HIS A 102 6.04 -15.46 -10.51
C HIS A 102 6.96 -15.14 -9.35
N ASN A 103 6.79 -13.96 -8.77
CA ASN A 103 7.31 -13.61 -7.46
C ASN A 103 6.15 -13.18 -6.56
N VAL A 104 6.44 -12.96 -5.28
CA VAL A 104 5.59 -12.20 -4.37
C VAL A 104 6.41 -11.02 -3.87
N VAL A 105 5.86 -9.83 -4.01
CA VAL A 105 6.40 -8.58 -3.47
C VAL A 105 5.38 -8.04 -2.48
N ILE A 106 5.79 -7.91 -1.22
CA ILE A 106 4.98 -7.30 -0.15
C ILE A 106 5.31 -5.81 -0.12
N LEU A 107 4.30 -4.97 -0.33
CA LEU A 107 4.46 -3.53 -0.46
C LEU A 107 4.12 -2.81 0.84
N ALA A 108 4.83 -1.71 1.09
CA ALA A 108 4.48 -0.75 2.13
C ALA A 108 3.06 -0.21 1.89
N MET A 109 2.34 0.07 2.98
CA MET A 109 0.99 0.63 2.90
C MET A 109 0.96 1.92 2.07
N GLY A 110 -0.08 2.08 1.26
CA GLY A 110 -0.26 3.25 0.40
C GLY A 110 0.63 3.28 -0.85
N THR A 111 1.45 2.25 -1.10
CA THR A 111 2.18 2.13 -2.36
C THR A 111 1.21 2.06 -3.54
N ASP A 112 1.43 2.89 -4.56
CA ASP A 112 0.70 2.79 -5.82
C ASP A 112 1.14 1.53 -6.57
N VAL A 113 0.29 0.49 -6.53
CA VAL A 113 0.53 -0.81 -7.17
C VAL A 113 0.69 -0.67 -8.68
N GLN A 114 -0.03 0.24 -9.32
CA GLN A 114 0.06 0.43 -10.76
C GLN A 114 1.39 1.05 -11.13
N ALA A 115 1.78 2.14 -10.46
CA ALA A 115 3.08 2.75 -10.66
C ALA A 115 4.22 1.75 -10.35
N PHE A 116 4.05 0.92 -9.32
CA PHE A 116 4.99 -0.15 -8.99
C PHE A 116 5.16 -1.16 -10.13
N GLY A 117 4.05 -1.70 -10.61
CA GLY A 117 4.04 -2.68 -11.70
C GLY A 117 4.59 -2.12 -13.02
N GLU A 118 4.32 -0.87 -13.33
CA GLU A 118 4.83 -0.20 -14.53
C GLU A 118 6.35 0.00 -14.48
N ALA A 119 6.90 0.43 -13.35
CA ALA A 119 8.35 0.57 -13.19
C ALA A 119 9.08 -0.78 -13.15
N ALA A 120 8.40 -1.87 -12.80
CA ALA A 120 8.98 -3.21 -12.70
C ALA A 120 9.26 -3.84 -14.08
N VAL A 121 8.59 -3.35 -15.14
CA VAL A 121 8.62 -3.97 -16.48
C VAL A 121 10.04 -4.15 -17.01
N THR A 122 10.91 -3.17 -16.80
CA THR A 122 12.28 -3.14 -17.34
C THR A 122 13.32 -3.83 -16.46
N GLU A 123 12.94 -4.21 -15.24
CA GLU A 123 13.88 -4.55 -14.15
C GLU A 123 14.19 -6.05 -14.06
N LYS A 124 14.37 -6.68 -15.23
CA LYS A 124 14.54 -8.13 -15.37
C LYS A 124 15.71 -8.68 -14.52
N SER A 125 16.83 -7.96 -14.46
CA SER A 125 18.01 -8.40 -13.70
C SER A 125 17.83 -8.29 -12.18
N ALA A 126 16.82 -7.57 -11.73
CA ALA A 126 16.48 -7.39 -10.32
C ALA A 126 15.18 -8.14 -9.98
N ASP A 127 14.88 -9.24 -10.66
CA ASP A 127 13.65 -10.03 -10.46
C ASP A 127 12.36 -9.21 -10.58
N HIS A 128 12.37 -8.17 -11.42
CA HIS A 128 11.30 -7.19 -11.56
C HIS A 128 10.98 -6.41 -10.28
N ILE A 129 12.01 -6.13 -9.47
CA ILE A 129 11.94 -5.21 -8.35
C ILE A 129 12.51 -3.85 -8.78
N PRO A 130 11.71 -2.77 -8.85
CA PRO A 130 12.18 -1.46 -9.27
C PRO A 130 13.17 -0.85 -8.28
N PRO A 131 14.43 -0.60 -8.67
CA PRO A 131 15.39 0.06 -7.77
C PRO A 131 14.92 1.44 -7.32
N SER A 132 14.18 2.15 -8.19
CA SER A 132 13.58 3.46 -7.91
C SER A 132 12.51 3.45 -6.83
N MET A 133 11.97 2.28 -6.48
CA MET A 133 10.90 2.12 -5.47
C MET A 133 11.21 1.02 -4.46
N VAL A 134 12.49 0.70 -4.28
CA VAL A 134 12.91 -0.33 -3.30
C VAL A 134 12.47 -0.01 -1.88
N SER A 135 12.34 1.27 -1.53
CA SER A 135 11.82 1.71 -0.22
C SER A 135 10.35 1.36 0.01
N SER A 136 9.60 1.08 -1.06
CA SER A 136 8.20 0.62 -0.99
C SER A 136 8.09 -0.89 -0.84
N VAL A 137 9.20 -1.64 -0.87
CA VAL A 137 9.22 -3.09 -0.74
C VAL A 137 9.57 -3.49 0.69
N ILE A 138 8.66 -4.19 1.36
CA ILE A 138 8.90 -4.74 2.70
C ILE A 138 9.74 -6.01 2.60
N ALA A 139 9.33 -6.91 1.70
CA ALA A 139 10.04 -8.14 1.40
C ALA A 139 9.58 -8.67 0.04
N HIS A 140 10.41 -9.50 -0.60
CA HIS A 140 10.02 -10.19 -1.82
C HIS A 140 10.70 -11.54 -1.95
N THR A 141 10.03 -12.48 -2.61
CA THR A 141 10.65 -13.75 -3.02
C THR A 141 11.54 -13.51 -4.23
N LYS A 142 12.34 -14.52 -4.59
CA LYS A 142 12.93 -14.62 -5.93
C LYS A 142 11.84 -14.68 -7.01
N LEU A 143 12.23 -14.38 -8.24
CA LEU A 143 11.41 -14.67 -9.42
C LEU A 143 11.48 -16.17 -9.76
N LEU A 144 10.34 -16.86 -9.69
CA LEU A 144 10.25 -18.32 -9.78
C LEU A 144 9.71 -18.80 -11.13
N GLY A 145 10.47 -19.67 -11.79
CA GLY A 145 10.02 -20.48 -12.92
C GLY A 145 9.22 -21.71 -12.48
N PRO A 146 8.78 -22.56 -13.43
CA PRO A 146 7.88 -23.67 -13.15
C PRO A 146 8.52 -24.68 -12.19
N GLY A 147 7.78 -25.07 -11.14
CA GLY A 147 8.21 -26.03 -10.12
C GLY A 147 9.14 -25.47 -9.04
N GLU A 148 9.63 -24.23 -9.21
CA GLU A 148 10.48 -23.58 -8.20
C GLU A 148 9.66 -23.11 -6.99
N SER A 149 10.34 -22.99 -5.85
CA SER A 149 9.78 -22.47 -4.61
C SER A 149 10.81 -21.64 -3.86
N ASP A 150 10.36 -20.63 -3.13
CA ASP A 150 11.19 -19.77 -2.30
C ASP A 150 10.41 -19.35 -1.05
N THR A 151 11.12 -19.26 0.07
CA THR A 151 10.57 -18.89 1.37
C THR A 151 11.28 -17.67 1.90
N ILE A 152 10.51 -16.65 2.26
CA ILE A 152 10.99 -15.42 2.88
C ILE A 152 10.43 -15.29 4.30
N THR A 153 11.14 -14.54 5.14
CA THR A 153 10.63 -14.11 6.44
C THR A 153 10.51 -12.60 6.42
N PHE A 154 9.37 -12.07 6.86
CA PHE A 154 9.14 -10.63 6.93
C PHE A 154 8.45 -10.26 8.24
N LYS A 155 8.50 -8.97 8.55
CA LYS A 155 7.84 -8.38 9.73
C LYS A 155 7.26 -7.03 9.34
N VAL A 156 6.02 -6.80 9.76
CA VAL A 156 5.38 -5.48 9.69
C VAL A 156 5.01 -5.06 11.12
N THR A 157 5.44 -3.88 11.56
CA THR A 157 5.23 -3.43 12.94
C THR A 157 3.92 -2.69 13.11
N GLU A 158 3.48 -1.98 12.07
CA GLU A 158 2.25 -1.20 12.10
C GLU A 158 1.06 -2.09 11.72
N PRO A 159 -0.02 -2.12 12.54
CA PRO A 159 -1.28 -2.69 12.13
C PRO A 159 -1.79 -1.99 10.87
N GLY A 160 -2.37 -2.74 9.93
CA GLY A 160 -2.73 -2.18 8.63
C GLY A 160 -3.00 -3.19 7.53
N VAL A 161 -3.19 -2.68 6.32
CA VAL A 161 -3.47 -3.48 5.13
C VAL A 161 -2.33 -3.29 4.14
N TYR A 162 -1.63 -4.38 3.85
CA TYR A 162 -0.47 -4.40 2.95
C TYR A 162 -0.84 -5.15 1.68
N ASP A 163 -0.62 -4.52 0.52
CA ASP A 163 -0.78 -5.20 -0.75
C ASP A 163 0.42 -6.12 -1.00
N PHE A 164 0.14 -7.31 -1.53
CA PHE A 164 1.17 -8.17 -2.10
C PHE A 164 0.83 -8.47 -3.55
N ILE A 165 1.85 -8.52 -4.41
CA ILE A 165 1.67 -8.66 -5.86
C ILE A 165 2.71 -9.59 -6.47
N CYS A 166 2.44 -10.08 -7.68
CA CYS A 166 3.48 -10.50 -8.61
C CYS A 166 3.88 -9.30 -9.46
N SER A 167 5.16 -8.93 -9.47
CA SER A 167 5.68 -7.79 -10.22
C SER A 167 6.21 -8.16 -11.61
N PHE A 168 6.18 -9.43 -12.00
CA PHE A 168 6.50 -9.84 -13.37
C PHE A 168 5.62 -9.06 -14.37
N PRO A 169 6.16 -8.63 -15.52
CA PRO A 169 5.48 -7.71 -16.43
C PRO A 169 4.05 -8.15 -16.77
N GLY A 170 3.07 -7.29 -16.43
CA GLY A 170 1.65 -7.52 -16.70
C GLY A 170 0.91 -8.40 -15.69
N HIS A 171 1.58 -9.03 -14.72
CA HIS A 171 0.92 -9.97 -13.80
C HIS A 171 0.20 -9.29 -12.63
N PHE A 172 0.67 -8.11 -12.18
CA PHE A 172 0.13 -7.38 -11.03
C PHE A 172 -1.37 -7.02 -11.13
N GLY A 173 -1.93 -7.01 -12.35
CA GLY A 173 -3.35 -6.79 -12.58
C GLY A 173 -4.24 -7.87 -11.95
N SER A 174 -3.79 -9.13 -12.01
CA SER A 174 -4.55 -10.31 -11.56
C SER A 174 -3.90 -11.02 -10.37
N MET A 175 -2.57 -11.04 -10.31
CA MET A 175 -1.81 -11.68 -9.24
C MET A 175 -1.52 -10.67 -8.13
N LYS A 176 -2.54 -10.42 -7.31
CA LYS A 176 -2.46 -9.53 -6.15
C LYS A 176 -3.39 -9.98 -5.03
N GLY A 177 -3.09 -9.54 -3.83
CA GLY A 177 -3.94 -9.75 -2.66
C GLY A 177 -3.56 -8.82 -1.51
N LYS A 178 -4.16 -9.07 -0.35
CA LYS A 178 -3.99 -8.27 0.86
C LYS A 178 -3.51 -9.12 2.02
N ILE A 179 -2.56 -8.57 2.79
CA ILE A 179 -2.18 -9.05 4.11
C ILE A 179 -2.72 -8.02 5.11
N VAL A 180 -3.61 -8.46 5.98
CA VAL A 180 -4.13 -7.65 7.08
C VAL A 180 -3.32 -7.97 8.34
N ALA A 181 -2.61 -6.98 8.86
CA ALA A 181 -1.91 -7.06 10.12
C ALA A 181 -2.78 -6.44 11.22
N GLU A 182 -3.14 -7.24 12.23
CA GLU A 182 -3.89 -6.80 13.43
C GLU A 182 -3.03 -6.78 14.69
#